data_AF-A0A2D8A4N7-F1
#
_entry.id   AF-A0A2D8A4N7-F1
#
_cell.length_a   1.000
_cell.length_b   1.000
_cell.length_c   1.000
_cell.angle_alpha   90.00
_cell.angle_beta   90.00
_cell.angle_gamma   90.00
#
_symmetry.space_group_name_H-M   'P 1'
#
loop_
_entity.id
_entity.type
_entity.pdbx_description
1 polymer ?
#
loop_
_entity_poly.entity_id
_entity_poly.type
_entity_poly.pdbx_seq_one_letter_code
_entity_poly.pdbx_strand_id
1 'polypeptide(L)' 'MDERFAENLHWAYHSIPFLTAVLGLVLGDALASSMGPLANTIFPPVALIVGGYAGLVVLGEISDRRRD' A
#
# COMPACT_ATOMS: atom_id res chain seq x y z
N MET A 1 -11.15 -5.89 21.83
CA MET A 1 -10.60 -5.29 20.59
C MET A 1 -10.71 -3.80 20.81
N ASP A 2 -9.59 -3.07 20.88
CA ASP A 2 -9.69 -1.60 20.86
C ASP A 2 -9.94 -1.21 19.40
N GLU A 3 -11.17 -0.81 19.11
CA GLU A 3 -11.82 -1.01 17.81
C GLU A 3 -11.56 0.09 16.76
N ARG A 4 -10.52 0.90 16.94
CA ARG A 4 -10.30 2.11 16.12
C ARG A 4 -8.88 2.11 15.52
N PHE A 5 -8.66 1.25 14.51
CA PHE A 5 -7.39 1.12 13.80
C PHE A 5 -6.95 2.51 13.28
N ALA A 6 -5.82 3.01 13.77
CA ALA A 6 -5.19 4.28 13.37
C ALA A 6 -5.96 5.61 13.59
N GLU A 7 -7.15 5.63 14.20
CA GLU A 7 -7.91 6.89 14.38
C GLU A 7 -7.27 7.89 15.34
N ASN A 8 -6.35 7.43 16.19
CA ASN A 8 -5.57 8.29 17.10
C ASN A 8 -4.28 8.81 16.44
N LEU A 9 -3.99 8.44 15.20
CA LEU A 9 -2.77 8.78 14.49
C LEU A 9 -2.95 10.04 13.64
N HIS A 10 -1.93 10.89 13.58
CA HIS A 10 -1.99 12.12 12.78
C HIS A 10 -2.39 11.80 11.32
N TRP A 11 -3.24 12.63 10.72
CA TRP A 11 -3.82 12.38 9.39
C TRP A 11 -2.77 12.08 8.31
N ALA A 12 -1.58 12.69 8.41
CA ALA A 12 -0.47 12.42 7.49
C ALA A 12 -0.06 10.94 7.39
N TYR A 13 -0.27 10.13 8.43
CA TYR A 13 0.03 8.70 8.36
C TYR A 13 -0.96 7.92 7.48
N HIS A 14 -2.17 8.44 7.28
CA HIS A 14 -3.19 7.81 6.45
C HIS A 14 -2.87 7.91 4.95
N SER A 15 -1.89 8.73 4.55
CA SER A 15 -1.38 8.70 3.17
C SER A 15 -0.41 7.55 2.92
N ILE A 16 0.06 6.82 3.94
CA ILE A 16 1.01 5.71 3.77
C ILE A 16 0.45 4.64 2.81
N PRO A 17 -0.77 4.08 3.02
CA PRO A 17 -1.34 3.10 2.09
C PRO A 17 -1.47 3.63 0.65
N PHE A 18 -1.80 4.91 0.50
CA PHE A 18 -1.90 5.53 -0.83
C PHE A 18 -0.53 5.63 -1.51
N LEU A 19 0.48 6.13 -0.81
CA LEU A 19 1.84 6.26 -1.36
C LEU A 19 2.44 4.89 -1.69
N THR A 20 2.26 3.89 -0.84
CA THR A 20 2.77 2.54 -1.12
C THR A 20 2.00 1.86 -2.25
N ALA A 21 0.69 2.11 -2.39
CA ALA A 21 -0.08 1.63 -3.55
C ALA A 21 0.41 2.25 -4.87
N VAL A 22 0.64 3.57 -4.89
CA VAL A 22 1.18 4.27 -6.07
C VAL A 22 2.58 3.78 -6.42
N LEU A 23 3.45 3.59 -5.43
CA LEU A 23 4.77 2.98 -5.64
C LEU A 23 4.66 1.57 -6.20
N GLY A 24 3.77 0.74 -5.64
CA GLY A 24 3.48 -0.60 -6.13
C GLY A 24 3.03 -0.61 -7.58
N LEU A 25 2.11 0.30 -7.94
CA LEU A 25 1.66 0.47 -9.33
C LEU A 25 2.80 0.82 -10.27
N VAL A 26 3.60 1.85 -9.95
CA VAL A 26 4.69 2.32 -10.81
C VAL A 26 5.74 1.23 -11.01
N LEU A 27 6.08 0.50 -9.93
CA LEU A 27 7.02 -0.62 -10.02
C LEU A 27 6.43 -1.78 -10.82
N GLY A 28 5.15 -2.11 -10.59
CA GLY A 28 4.45 -3.17 -11.32
C GLY A 28 4.37 -2.89 -12.82
N ASP A 29 4.08 -1.65 -13.20
CA ASP A 29 4.08 -1.17 -14.59
C ASP A 29 5.47 -1.25 -15.22
N ALA A 30 6.49 -0.72 -14.53
CA ALA A 30 7.87 -0.78 -15.01
C ALA A 30 8.33 -2.23 -15.25
N LEU A 31 8.01 -3.15 -14.34
CA LEU A 31 8.37 -4.56 -14.45
C LEU A 31 7.60 -5.28 -15.58
N ALA A 32 6.33 -4.96 -15.78
CA ALA A 32 5.48 -5.63 -16.78
C ALA A 32 5.61 -5.04 -18.20
N SER A 33 6.18 -3.85 -18.34
CA SER A 33 6.26 -3.07 -19.59
C SER A 33 6.75 -3.88 -20.81
N SER A 34 7.66 -4.84 -20.62
CA SER A 34 8.21 -5.67 -21.70
C SER A 34 7.63 -7.10 -21.79
N MET A 35 6.64 -7.46 -20.97
CA MET A 35 6.16 -8.84 -20.79
C MET A 35 4.95 -9.24 -21.66
N GLY A 36 4.44 -8.34 -22.51
CA GLY A 36 3.30 -8.57 -23.40
C GLY A 36 1.93 -8.15 -22.82
N PRO A 37 0.84 -8.19 -23.62
CA PRO A 37 -0.41 -7.50 -23.30
C PRO A 37 -1.11 -8.01 -22.03
N LEU A 38 -1.12 -9.34 -21.83
CA LEU A 38 -1.74 -9.95 -20.66
C LEU A 38 -1.04 -9.52 -19.36
N ALA A 39 0.28 -9.58 -19.33
CA ALA A 39 1.07 -9.17 -18.17
C ALA A 39 0.87 -7.68 -17.87
N ASN A 40 0.97 -6.81 -18.87
CA ASN A 40 0.72 -5.37 -18.72
C ASN A 40 -0.68 -5.02 -18.19
N THR A 41 -1.66 -5.90 -18.41
CA THR A 41 -3.04 -5.69 -17.92
C THR A 41 -3.21 -6.13 -16.47
N ILE A 42 -2.53 -7.19 -16.04
CA ILE A 42 -2.76 -7.83 -14.73
C ILE A 42 -1.76 -7.35 -13.68
N PHE A 43 -0.48 -7.25 -14.05
CA PHE A 43 0.59 -6.99 -13.09
C PHE A 43 0.46 -5.63 -12.39
N PRO A 44 0.23 -4.51 -13.11
CA PRO A 44 0.17 -3.20 -12.47
C PRO A 44 -0.99 -3.06 -11.47
N PRO A 45 -2.23 -3.50 -11.77
CA PRO A 45 -3.32 -3.51 -10.79
C PRO A 45 -3.05 -4.41 -9.58
N VAL A 46 -2.46 -5.60 -9.79
CA VAL A 46 -2.11 -6.50 -8.68
C VAL A 46 -1.04 -5.85 -7.78
N ALA A 47 -0.02 -5.24 -8.38
CA ALA A 47 1.03 -4.56 -7.64
C ALA A 47 0.50 -3.34 -6.85
N LEU A 48 -0.50 -2.62 -7.39
CA LEU A 48 -1.21 -1.55 -6.67
C LEU A 48 -1.92 -2.09 -5.42
N ILE A 49 -2.66 -3.20 -5.53
CA ILE A 49 -3.37 -3.81 -4.40
C ILE A 49 -2.38 -4.28 -3.33
N VAL A 50 -1.32 -4.98 -3.74
CA VAL A 50 -0.27 -5.46 -2.83
C VAL A 50 0.45 -4.29 -2.15
N GLY A 51 0.78 -3.24 -2.89
CA GLY A 51 1.39 -2.03 -2.34
C GLY A 51 0.50 -1.32 -1.33
N GLY A 52 -0.81 -1.20 -1.60
CA GLY A 52 -1.78 -0.63 -0.67
C GLY A 52 -1.90 -1.44 0.61
N TYR A 53 -1.98 -2.78 0.49
CA TYR A 53 -2.01 -3.67 1.64
C TYR A 53 -0.73 -3.57 2.48
N ALA A 54 0.45 -3.55 1.86
CA ALA A 54 1.71 -3.35 2.57
C ALA A 54 1.72 -2.04 3.38
N GLY A 55 1.17 -0.96 2.82
CA GLY A 55 1.05 0.31 3.55
C GLY A 55 0.08 0.26 4.72
N LEU A 56 -0.99 -0.54 4.64
CA LEU A 56 -1.88 -0.78 5.79
C LEU A 56 -1.17 -1.54 6.91
N VAL A 57 -0.33 -2.53 6.57
CA VAL A 57 0.49 -3.25 7.55
C VAL A 57 1.47 -2.30 8.24
N VAL A 58 2.16 -1.46 7.47
CA VAL A 58 3.07 -0.43 8.03
C VAL A 58 2.32 0.56 8.92
N LEU A 59 1.14 1.01 8.50
CA LEU A 59 0.30 1.92 9.30
C LEU A 59 -0.13 1.27 10.61
N GLY A 60 -0.48 -0.02 10.59
CA GLY A 60 -0.79 -0.81 11.80
C GLY A 60 0.37 -0.85 12.77
N GLU A 61 1.57 -1.20 12.30
CA GLU A 61 2.78 -1.24 13.12
C GLU A 61 3.12 0.12 13.75
N ILE A 62 2.95 1.23 13.00
CA ILE A 62 3.15 2.57 13.53
C ILE A 62 2.09 2.91 14.59
N SER A 63 0.83 2.55 14.33
CA SER A 63 -0.28 2.77 15.27
C SER A 63 -0.02 2.04 16.60
N ASP A 64 0.44 0.78 16.53
CA ASP A 64 0.73 -0.04 17.70
C ASP A 64 1.88 0.55 18.52
N ARG A 65 3.00 0.92 17.88
CA ARG A 65 4.16 1.52 18.57
C ARG A 65 3.89 2.88 19.22
N ARG A 66 2.89 3.61 18.75
CA ARG A 66 2.52 4.93 19.31
C ARG A 66 1.50 4.82 20.43
N ARG A 67 0.99 3.62 20.67
CA ARG A 67 0.01 3.33 21.72
C ARG A 67 0.68 2.93 23.04
N ASP A 68 1.88 2.38 22.96
CA ASP A 68 2.81 2.16 24.08
C ASP A 68 3.51 3.47 24.50
#